data_AF-A0AAD6V1D0-F1
#
_entry.id   AF-A0AAD6V1D0-F1
#
_cell.length_a   1.000
_cell.length_b   1.000
_cell.length_c   1.000
_cell.angle_alpha   90.00
_cell.angle_beta   90.00
_cell.angle_gamma   90.00
#
_symmetry.space_group_name_H-M   'P 1'
#
loop_
_entity.id
_entity.type
_entity.pdbx_description
1 polymer ?
#
loop_
_entity_poly.entity_id
_entity_poly.type
_entity_poly.pdbx_seq_one_letter_code
_entity_poly.pdbx_strand_id
1 'polypeptide(L)'
;MVSQRTTHKTKKLPACDTCKASPPSPHTIPNGESCPRCLQKNIVCTTTPIPRGRPRKYPLPALPSPSPSTPERPSPSLKPQPSSPASPELSPIFVAHCLEAFKYTPYADYPLIDATGIAHALKAAAFRLPLLPPPARALALCVVCAGAQVAFHPLVLGDGVRPASFADANFFAHAPAAVLRHCGVRREPVVRALRAEACRAAWDARVLLKPTLENAATCYLLDALAQGDDDAYAARPWAVAHLAHVRVLAPAWRHWHDGAGLAATDAARCQWAASLMGEALVSARSRTLVLVTQHDQLILAGPEPPPLEAMLAALESAPHSLEALWTSTRPFMYHVTTLARQLVETVAGDFARGAPLSEAAVFALCPALAGLQAVLAALLDHVDAALAGVAADDAGAGAARRAACSLAGGAAGLVMALYRELEHRERESDAAGPSSAHGQHAHARARLQLLHAQAREMAVHAAHALARGLRALPSTAATSAAHWADTAAWAEFCVEEAAMCGARWGRREWAADLAAYARALALLGYALDAAATPQALALVAQLEVLSAAEASLEAGGSAGEATLFGDLDADMFLPLEAEGQWPWPDMAQLSQPDMTLYSGQ
;
A
#
# COMPACT_ATOMS: atom_id res chain seq x y z
N MET A 1 -20.70 -72.46 14.83
CA MET A 1 -20.86 -71.68 13.59
C MET A 1 -22.34 -71.31 13.42
N VAL A 2 -22.71 -70.08 13.78
CA VAL A 2 -24.00 -69.46 13.45
C VAL A 2 -23.69 -67.99 13.15
N SER A 3 -23.90 -67.57 11.89
CA SER A 3 -23.61 -66.22 11.41
C SER A 3 -24.89 -65.38 11.45
N GLN A 4 -24.92 -64.35 12.31
CA GLN A 4 -26.01 -63.39 12.39
C GLN A 4 -25.78 -62.27 11.34
N ARG A 5 -26.66 -62.16 10.35
CA ARG A 5 -26.71 -61.04 9.41
C ARG A 5 -27.42 -59.85 10.06
N THR A 6 -26.69 -58.77 10.32
CA THR A 6 -27.25 -57.47 10.71
C THR A 6 -27.74 -56.72 9.47
N THR A 7 -29.03 -56.46 9.37
CA THR A 7 -29.64 -55.63 8.32
C THR A 7 -29.52 -54.14 8.70
N HIS A 8 -28.57 -53.43 8.09
CA HIS A 8 -28.49 -51.97 8.23
C HIS A 8 -29.62 -51.29 7.44
N LYS A 9 -30.53 -50.60 8.13
CA LYS A 9 -31.53 -49.72 7.52
C LYS A 9 -30.81 -48.53 6.87
N THR A 10 -30.86 -48.45 5.53
CA THR A 10 -30.36 -47.31 4.77
C THR A 10 -31.16 -46.05 5.12
N LYS A 11 -30.46 -44.97 5.49
CA LYS A 11 -31.07 -43.67 5.80
C LYS A 11 -31.71 -43.14 4.52
N LYS A 12 -33.02 -42.85 4.56
CA LYS A 12 -33.75 -42.20 3.46
C LYS A 12 -33.14 -40.83 3.18
N LEU A 13 -32.73 -40.60 1.93
CA LEU A 13 -32.25 -39.30 1.47
C LEU A 13 -33.41 -38.28 1.40
N PRO A 14 -33.14 -36.97 1.45
CA PRO A 14 -34.19 -35.95 1.28
C PRO A 14 -34.73 -35.94 -0.17
N ALA A 15 -36.00 -35.58 -0.32
CA ALA A 15 -36.63 -35.34 -1.62
C ALA A 15 -36.04 -34.11 -2.33
N CYS A 16 -36.07 -34.08 -3.67
CA CYS A 16 -35.75 -32.86 -4.43
C CYS A 16 -36.83 -31.78 -4.27
N ASP A 17 -36.46 -30.53 -4.49
CA ASP A 17 -37.36 -29.39 -4.24
C ASP A 17 -38.60 -29.41 -5.14
N THR A 18 -38.45 -29.89 -6.39
CA THR A 18 -39.58 -30.10 -7.32
C THR A 18 -40.55 -31.17 -6.82
N CYS A 19 -40.07 -32.24 -6.19
CA CYS A 19 -40.92 -33.28 -5.60
C CYS A 19 -41.51 -32.87 -4.25
N LYS A 20 -40.92 -31.90 -3.54
CA LYS A 20 -41.52 -31.33 -2.32
C LYS A 20 -42.70 -30.41 -2.64
N ALA A 21 -42.65 -29.70 -3.76
CA ALA A 21 -43.66 -28.71 -4.14
C ALA A 21 -44.97 -29.32 -4.71
N SER A 22 -45.00 -30.61 -5.05
CA SER A 22 -46.16 -31.26 -5.68
C SER A 22 -46.50 -32.61 -5.02
N PRO A 23 -47.65 -32.73 -4.33
CA PRO A 23 -48.17 -34.02 -3.84
C PRO A 23 -48.56 -34.94 -5.01
N PRO A 24 -48.39 -36.29 -4.94
CA PRO A 24 -48.03 -37.13 -3.79
C PRO A 24 -46.64 -37.80 -3.87
N SER A 25 -46.13 -38.28 -2.72
CA SER A 25 -44.92 -39.10 -2.43
C SER A 25 -43.59 -38.82 -3.17
N PRO A 26 -42.50 -38.46 -2.44
CA PRO A 26 -41.20 -38.20 -3.03
C PRO A 26 -40.39 -39.48 -3.37
N HIS A 27 -39.74 -39.48 -4.54
CA HIS A 27 -38.74 -40.48 -4.92
C HIS A 27 -37.34 -40.03 -4.53
N THR A 28 -36.57 -40.91 -3.88
CA THR A 28 -35.17 -40.67 -3.50
C THR A 28 -34.24 -41.52 -4.35
N ILE A 29 -33.27 -40.90 -5.03
CA ILE A 29 -32.21 -41.60 -5.77
C ILE A 29 -30.87 -41.33 -5.09
N PRO A 30 -30.10 -42.38 -4.74
CA PRO A 30 -28.68 -42.23 -4.41
C PRO A 30 -27.88 -42.10 -5.71
N ASN A 31 -27.01 -41.08 -5.83
CA ASN A 31 -25.99 -40.88 -6.90
C ASN A 31 -26.16 -39.66 -7.84
N GLY A 32 -26.91 -38.62 -7.46
CA GLY A 32 -26.89 -37.35 -8.20
C GLY A 32 -27.59 -37.37 -9.56
N GLU A 33 -28.20 -38.49 -9.95
CA GLU A 33 -29.07 -38.58 -11.11
C GLU A 33 -30.40 -37.84 -10.88
N SER A 34 -31.00 -37.33 -11.96
CA SER A 34 -32.30 -36.66 -11.90
C SER A 34 -33.41 -37.65 -11.52
N CYS A 35 -34.26 -37.29 -10.56
CA CYS A 35 -35.37 -38.18 -10.17
C CYS A 35 -36.34 -38.42 -11.34
N PRO A 36 -37.04 -39.58 -11.41
CA PRO A 36 -37.89 -39.94 -12.54
C PRO A 36 -38.98 -38.91 -12.85
N ARG A 37 -39.44 -38.14 -11.84
CA ARG A 37 -40.39 -37.03 -12.06
C ARG A 37 -39.76 -35.81 -12.74
N CYS A 38 -38.56 -35.42 -12.31
CA CYS A 38 -37.83 -34.34 -12.97
C CYS A 38 -37.46 -34.74 -14.40
N LEU A 39 -37.11 -36.02 -14.60
CA LEU A 39 -36.81 -36.60 -15.90
C LEU A 39 -38.05 -36.60 -16.83
N GLN A 40 -39.21 -37.03 -16.34
CA GLN A 40 -40.48 -36.98 -17.12
C GLN A 40 -40.90 -35.55 -17.49
N LYS A 41 -40.64 -34.57 -16.62
CA LYS A 41 -40.99 -33.17 -16.86
C LYS A 41 -39.93 -32.41 -17.64
N ASN A 42 -38.81 -33.05 -17.97
CA ASN A 42 -37.64 -32.44 -18.60
C ASN A 42 -37.13 -31.20 -17.82
N ILE A 43 -37.14 -31.28 -16.48
CA ILE A 43 -36.66 -30.22 -15.57
C ILE A 43 -35.37 -30.71 -14.91
N VAL A 44 -34.34 -29.87 -14.87
CA VAL A 44 -33.07 -30.17 -14.19
C VAL A 44 -33.30 -30.34 -12.68
N CYS A 45 -32.92 -31.50 -12.14
CA CYS A 45 -33.09 -31.81 -10.72
C CYS A 45 -31.97 -31.18 -9.89
N THR A 46 -32.17 -29.95 -9.42
CA THR A 46 -31.20 -29.24 -8.56
C THR A 46 -31.29 -29.75 -7.11
N THR A 47 -30.71 -30.93 -6.83
CA THR A 47 -30.46 -31.39 -5.46
C THR A 47 -28.98 -31.36 -5.17
N THR A 48 -28.47 -30.22 -4.69
CA THR A 48 -27.19 -30.18 -3.99
C THR A 48 -27.46 -30.60 -2.55
N PRO A 49 -27.01 -31.78 -2.09
CA PRO A 49 -27.17 -32.17 -0.70
C PRO A 49 -26.29 -31.26 0.16
N ILE A 50 -26.85 -30.17 0.68
CA ILE A 50 -26.22 -29.41 1.76
C ILE A 50 -26.49 -30.22 3.04
N PRO A 51 -25.48 -30.82 3.70
CA PRO A 51 -25.67 -31.50 4.96
C PRO A 51 -26.08 -30.47 6.02
N ARG A 52 -27.39 -30.27 6.20
CA ARG A 52 -27.92 -29.50 7.33
C ARG A 52 -27.72 -30.34 8.57
N GLY A 53 -26.64 -30.06 9.31
CA GLY A 53 -26.42 -30.61 10.63
C GLY A 53 -27.66 -30.38 11.49
N ARG A 54 -28.24 -31.45 12.05
CA ARG A 54 -29.30 -31.30 13.05
C ARG A 54 -28.73 -30.55 14.26
N PRO A 55 -29.47 -29.62 14.87
CA PRO A 55 -29.15 -29.13 16.20
C PRO A 55 -29.02 -30.32 17.15
N ARG A 56 -27.86 -30.50 17.80
CA ARG A 56 -27.65 -31.56 18.79
C ARG A 56 -28.63 -31.36 19.95
N LYS A 57 -29.50 -32.35 20.19
CA LYS A 57 -30.46 -32.40 21.32
C LYS A 57 -29.90 -33.09 22.58
N TYR A 58 -28.59 -33.27 22.67
CA TYR A 58 -27.96 -33.83 23.87
C TYR A 58 -27.12 -32.76 24.56
N PRO A 59 -27.32 -32.51 25.87
CA PRO A 59 -26.38 -31.71 26.65
C PRO A 59 -25.02 -32.39 26.59
N LEU A 60 -24.00 -31.68 26.12
CA LEU A 60 -22.62 -32.10 26.28
C LEU A 60 -22.30 -32.08 27.79
N PRO A 61 -21.55 -33.07 28.32
CA PRO A 61 -21.05 -32.99 29.69
C PRO A 61 -20.24 -31.71 29.84
N ALA A 62 -20.49 -31.00 30.95
CA ALA A 62 -19.85 -29.73 31.26
C ALA A 62 -18.33 -29.86 31.18
N LEU A 63 -17.75 -29.27 30.14
CA LEU A 63 -16.34 -28.91 30.16
C LEU A 63 -16.14 -27.92 31.32
N PRO A 64 -15.06 -28.08 32.13
CA PRO A 64 -14.78 -27.18 33.23
C PRO A 64 -14.72 -25.75 32.69
N SER A 65 -15.57 -24.90 33.25
CA SER A 65 -15.70 -23.49 32.92
C SER A 65 -14.34 -22.81 33.07
N PRO A 66 -13.68 -22.33 31.99
CA PRO A 66 -12.76 -21.23 32.15
C PRO A 66 -13.60 -20.01 32.56
N SER A 67 -13.10 -19.29 33.55
CA SER A 67 -13.65 -18.03 34.06
C SER A 67 -14.08 -17.09 32.92
N PRO A 68 -15.16 -16.29 33.09
CA PRO A 68 -15.59 -15.35 32.07
C PRO A 68 -14.66 -14.13 32.08
N SER A 69 -13.54 -14.28 31.39
CA SER A 69 -12.77 -13.17 30.82
C SER A 69 -12.66 -13.43 29.32
N THR A 70 -13.81 -13.51 28.65
CA THR A 70 -13.87 -13.32 27.20
C THR A 70 -13.52 -11.85 26.97
N PRO A 71 -12.39 -11.51 26.32
CA PRO A 71 -12.24 -10.16 25.82
C PRO A 71 -13.35 -9.97 24.77
N GLU A 72 -14.27 -9.05 25.03
CA GLU A 72 -15.15 -8.53 23.99
C GLU A 72 -14.25 -8.07 22.84
N ARG A 73 -14.24 -8.84 21.75
CA ARG A 73 -13.66 -8.37 20.50
C ARG A 73 -14.53 -7.19 20.06
N PRO A 74 -14.00 -5.96 19.97
CA PRO A 74 -14.79 -4.83 19.53
C PRO A 74 -15.28 -5.14 18.11
N SER A 75 -16.59 -5.21 17.94
CA SER A 75 -17.15 -5.07 16.60
C SER A 75 -16.74 -3.68 16.11
N PRO A 76 -16.27 -3.52 14.85
CA PRO A 76 -15.95 -2.19 14.31
C PRO A 76 -17.24 -1.36 14.29
N SER A 77 -17.45 -0.61 15.36
CA SER A 77 -18.67 0.16 15.57
C SER A 77 -18.54 1.44 14.77
N LEU A 78 -19.25 1.50 13.65
CA LEU A 78 -19.35 2.70 12.81
C LEU A 78 -20.12 3.86 13.49
N LYS A 79 -20.58 3.67 14.73
CA LYS A 79 -21.25 4.70 15.52
C LYS A 79 -20.23 5.49 16.34
N PRO A 80 -20.29 6.83 16.33
CA PRO A 80 -19.39 7.67 17.12
C PRO A 80 -19.53 7.34 18.62
N GLN A 81 -18.42 7.03 19.29
CA GLN A 81 -18.41 6.80 20.73
C GLN A 81 -18.76 8.09 21.51
N PRO A 82 -19.52 7.98 22.61
CA PRO A 82 -20.07 9.14 23.34
C PRO A 82 -19.08 9.92 24.23
N SER A 83 -17.81 9.50 24.35
CA SER A 83 -16.78 10.19 25.15
C SER A 83 -15.78 10.96 24.28
N SER A 84 -16.25 11.58 23.20
CA SER A 84 -15.38 12.30 22.27
C SER A 84 -14.81 13.56 22.95
N PRO A 85 -13.49 13.84 22.84
CA PRO A 85 -12.93 15.11 23.28
C PRO A 85 -13.70 16.27 22.66
N ALA A 86 -13.89 17.36 23.41
CA ALA A 86 -14.60 18.54 22.92
C ALA A 86 -13.96 19.00 21.60
N SER A 87 -14.77 19.13 20.55
CA SER A 87 -14.29 19.61 19.26
C SER A 87 -13.69 21.01 19.44
N PRO A 88 -12.53 21.31 18.81
CA PRO A 88 -12.01 22.67 18.82
C PRO A 88 -13.05 23.65 18.29
N GLU A 89 -13.02 24.89 18.78
CA GLU A 89 -13.85 25.94 18.20
C GLU A 89 -13.47 26.16 16.72
N LEU A 90 -14.38 25.82 15.82
CA LEU A 90 -14.22 25.96 14.36
C LEU A 90 -14.40 27.42 13.91
N SER A 91 -13.57 28.31 14.47
CA SER A 91 -13.56 29.72 14.11
C SER A 91 -13.17 29.91 12.63
N PRO A 92 -13.66 30.98 11.95
CA PRO A 92 -13.29 31.28 10.57
C PRO A 92 -11.78 31.34 10.32
N ILE A 93 -11.00 31.87 11.27
CA ILE A 93 -9.55 31.99 11.19
C ILE A 93 -8.90 30.61 11.21
N PHE A 94 -9.36 29.73 12.09
CA PHE A 94 -8.85 28.37 12.19
C PHE A 94 -9.15 27.56 10.92
N VAL A 95 -10.38 27.62 10.42
CA VAL A 95 -10.79 26.94 9.18
C VAL A 95 -9.97 27.43 7.98
N ALA A 96 -9.76 28.75 7.87
CA ALA A 96 -8.93 29.32 6.82
C ALA A 96 -7.46 28.84 6.90
N HIS A 97 -6.89 28.79 8.11
CA HIS A 97 -5.53 28.28 8.30
C HIS A 97 -5.41 26.79 7.96
N CYS A 98 -6.36 25.94 8.36
CA CYS A 98 -6.36 24.53 8.00
C CYS A 98 -6.52 24.31 6.48
N LEU A 99 -7.32 25.13 5.80
CA LEU A 99 -7.43 25.09 4.35
C LEU A 99 -6.10 25.43 3.65
N GLU A 100 -5.35 26.40 4.19
CA GLU A 100 -4.00 26.70 3.71
C GLU A 100 -3.04 25.54 3.98
N ALA A 101 -3.08 25.00 5.20
CA ALA A 101 -2.30 23.84 5.63
C ALA A 101 -2.56 22.60 4.77
N PHE A 102 -3.80 22.40 4.31
CA PHE A 102 -4.19 21.25 3.50
C PHE A 102 -3.34 21.07 2.24
N LYS A 103 -2.87 22.16 1.63
CA LYS A 103 -1.99 22.13 0.44
C LYS A 103 -0.64 21.42 0.67
N TYR A 104 -0.27 21.26 1.94
CA TYR A 104 0.97 20.60 2.36
C TYR A 104 0.74 19.14 2.78
N THR A 105 -0.47 18.62 2.57
CA THR A 105 -0.83 17.22 2.80
C THR A 105 -0.77 16.45 1.48
N PRO A 106 -0.52 15.13 1.49
CA PRO A 106 -0.43 14.37 0.24
C PRO A 106 -1.78 14.21 -0.45
N TYR A 107 -2.87 14.54 0.26
CA TYR A 107 -4.24 14.43 -0.24
C TYR A 107 -4.62 15.59 -1.14
N ALA A 108 -3.92 16.72 -1.09
CA ALA A 108 -4.25 17.90 -1.89
C ALA A 108 -4.16 17.63 -3.41
N ASP A 109 -3.29 16.69 -3.81
CA ASP A 109 -3.06 16.33 -5.21
C ASP A 109 -4.02 15.23 -5.72
N TYR A 110 -5.01 14.83 -4.91
CA TYR A 110 -5.96 13.79 -5.29
C TYR A 110 -6.92 14.25 -6.40
N PRO A 111 -7.15 13.46 -7.48
CA PRO A 111 -7.93 13.88 -8.65
C PRO A 111 -9.35 14.40 -8.38
N LEU A 112 -10.00 13.96 -7.30
CA LEU A 112 -11.38 14.38 -6.98
C LEU A 112 -11.45 15.57 -6.01
N ILE A 113 -10.31 16.02 -5.48
CA ILE A 113 -10.29 17.15 -4.54
C ILE A 113 -10.11 18.44 -5.31
N ASP A 114 -11.22 19.13 -5.56
CA ASP A 114 -11.20 20.50 -6.07
C ASP A 114 -10.92 21.49 -4.93
N ALA A 115 -9.63 21.61 -4.57
CA ALA A 115 -9.19 22.52 -3.52
C ALA A 115 -9.61 23.98 -3.80
N THR A 116 -9.68 24.38 -5.06
CA THR A 116 -10.07 25.74 -5.49
C THR A 116 -11.57 25.97 -5.27
N GLY A 117 -12.40 25.03 -5.70
CA GLY A 117 -13.85 25.06 -5.48
C GLY A 117 -14.22 25.03 -4.01
N ILE A 118 -13.57 24.18 -3.22
CA ILE A 118 -13.75 24.14 -1.74
C ILE A 118 -13.36 25.48 -1.12
N ALA A 119 -12.23 26.07 -1.53
CA ALA A 119 -11.80 27.38 -1.03
C ALA A 119 -12.79 28.50 -1.38
N HIS A 120 -13.35 28.49 -2.60
CA HIS A 120 -14.37 29.44 -3.02
C HIS A 120 -15.66 29.28 -2.19
N ALA A 121 -16.14 28.04 -2.00
CA ALA A 121 -17.32 27.75 -1.20
C ALA A 121 -17.15 28.20 0.26
N LEU A 122 -15.98 27.93 0.86
CA LEU A 122 -15.66 28.37 2.21
C LEU A 122 -15.61 29.89 2.32
N LYS A 123 -14.97 30.60 1.37
CA LYS A 123 -14.94 32.06 1.35
C LYS A 123 -16.35 32.66 1.22
N ALA A 124 -17.19 32.12 0.34
CA ALA A 124 -18.58 32.55 0.19
C ALA A 124 -19.40 32.36 1.48
N ALA A 125 -19.09 31.31 2.25
CA ALA A 125 -19.67 31.04 3.57
C ALA A 125 -18.97 31.78 4.73
N ALA A 126 -18.06 32.73 4.45
CA ALA A 126 -17.22 33.41 5.45
C ALA A 126 -16.51 32.42 6.40
N PHE A 127 -16.08 31.28 5.87
CA PHE A 127 -15.47 30.14 6.55
C PHE A 127 -16.32 29.50 7.65
N ARG A 128 -17.64 29.72 7.64
CA ARG A 128 -18.58 29.10 8.58
C ARG A 128 -19.13 27.79 7.99
N LEU A 129 -18.53 26.67 8.40
CA LEU A 129 -18.90 25.32 7.95
C LEU A 129 -20.41 25.00 8.02
N PRO A 130 -21.18 25.44 9.03
CA PRO A 130 -22.61 25.17 9.09
C PRO A 130 -23.44 25.81 7.96
N LEU A 131 -22.91 26.81 7.25
CA LEU A 131 -23.59 27.46 6.13
C LEU A 131 -23.43 26.71 4.80
N LEU A 132 -22.56 25.70 4.75
CA LEU A 132 -22.38 24.87 3.56
C LEU A 132 -23.48 23.81 3.45
N PRO A 133 -23.85 23.38 2.22
CA PRO A 133 -24.68 22.20 2.01
C PRO A 133 -24.09 20.95 2.69
N PRO A 134 -24.90 19.97 3.12
CA PRO A 134 -24.40 18.85 3.93
C PRO A 134 -23.22 18.06 3.32
N PRO A 135 -23.21 17.70 2.01
CA PRO A 135 -22.06 17.04 1.38
C PRO A 135 -20.80 17.91 1.36
N ALA A 136 -20.93 19.18 0.95
CA ALA A 136 -19.82 20.14 0.93
C ALA A 136 -19.27 20.41 2.34
N ARG A 137 -20.15 20.43 3.37
CA ARG A 137 -19.75 20.55 4.77
C ARG A 137 -18.95 19.34 5.24
N ALA A 138 -19.37 18.12 4.89
CA ALA A 138 -18.63 16.90 5.23
C ALA A 138 -17.23 16.91 4.57
N LEU A 139 -17.15 17.25 3.29
CA LEU A 139 -15.87 17.37 2.58
C LEU A 139 -14.98 18.46 3.20
N ALA A 140 -15.53 19.64 3.50
CA ALA A 140 -14.78 20.73 4.11
C ALA A 140 -14.26 20.36 5.50
N LEU A 141 -15.02 19.61 6.31
CA LEU A 141 -14.55 19.06 7.59
C LEU A 141 -13.40 18.06 7.40
N CYS A 142 -13.47 17.18 6.38
CA CYS A 142 -12.34 16.30 6.05
C CYS A 142 -11.09 17.09 5.66
N VAL A 143 -11.23 18.14 4.85
CA VAL A 143 -10.12 19.03 4.46
C VAL A 143 -9.55 19.77 5.67
N VAL A 144 -10.40 20.27 6.58
CA VAL A 144 -9.95 20.91 7.82
C VAL A 144 -9.21 19.91 8.71
N CYS A 145 -9.72 18.69 8.84
CA CYS A 145 -9.08 17.62 9.61
C CYS A 145 -7.71 17.24 9.02
N ALA A 146 -7.61 17.05 7.70
CA ALA A 146 -6.36 16.77 7.02
C ALA A 146 -5.36 17.95 7.16
N GLY A 147 -5.82 19.18 6.94
CA GLY A 147 -4.98 20.37 7.15
C GLY A 147 -4.49 20.51 8.59
N ALA A 148 -5.32 20.15 9.58
CA ALA A 148 -4.93 20.13 10.98
C ALA A 148 -3.75 19.17 11.25
N GLN A 149 -3.56 18.11 10.45
CA GLN A 149 -2.41 17.19 10.54
C GLN A 149 -1.06 17.86 10.26
N VAL A 150 -1.02 19.03 9.63
CA VAL A 150 0.26 19.74 9.37
C VAL A 150 0.24 21.18 9.87
N ALA A 151 -0.91 21.66 10.33
CA ALA A 151 -1.11 23.01 10.87
C ALA A 151 -0.23 23.30 12.08
N PHE A 152 0.23 24.55 12.17
CA PHE A 152 0.98 25.09 13.32
C PHE A 152 0.14 26.08 14.14
N HIS A 153 -1.18 26.11 13.92
CA HIS A 153 -2.11 26.98 14.62
C HIS A 153 -2.06 26.77 16.16
N PRO A 154 -2.18 27.83 16.98
CA PRO A 154 -2.25 27.71 18.43
C PRO A 154 -3.35 26.75 18.94
N LEU A 155 -4.51 26.71 18.28
CA LEU A 155 -5.58 25.76 18.66
C LEU A 155 -5.22 24.29 18.41
N VAL A 156 -4.21 24.01 17.60
CA VAL A 156 -3.75 22.65 17.28
C VAL A 156 -2.57 22.26 18.14
N LEU A 157 -1.55 23.13 18.21
CA LEU A 157 -0.31 22.83 18.93
C LEU A 157 -0.29 23.32 20.38
N GLY A 158 -1.25 24.15 20.80
CA GLY A 158 -1.23 24.80 22.10
C GLY A 158 -0.02 25.72 22.30
N ASP A 159 0.37 25.86 23.57
CA ASP A 159 1.56 26.60 23.98
C ASP A 159 2.83 25.77 23.82
N GLY A 160 3.90 26.38 23.33
CA GLY A 160 5.23 25.77 23.19
C GLY A 160 5.89 26.07 21.85
N VAL A 161 7.01 25.40 21.58
CA VAL A 161 7.76 25.58 20.32
C VAL A 161 6.90 25.11 19.14
N ARG A 162 6.88 25.90 18.06
CA ARG A 162 6.16 25.64 16.82
C ARG A 162 6.86 26.36 15.66
N PRO A 163 6.72 25.89 14.41
CA PRO A 163 7.25 26.61 13.26
C PRO A 163 6.50 27.94 13.08
N ALA A 164 7.19 28.93 12.50
CA ALA A 164 6.60 30.22 12.15
C ALA A 164 5.82 30.18 10.82
N SER A 165 6.14 29.23 9.95
CA SER A 165 5.47 29.02 8.67
C SER A 165 5.61 27.57 8.19
N PHE A 166 4.87 27.18 7.15
CA PHE A 166 5.03 25.87 6.50
C PHE A 166 6.42 25.69 5.84
N ALA A 167 7.13 26.79 5.58
CA ALA A 167 8.45 26.82 4.98
C ALA A 167 9.56 27.20 5.99
N ASP A 168 9.31 27.02 7.29
CA ASP A 168 10.29 27.30 8.34
C ASP A 168 11.44 26.26 8.30
N ALA A 169 12.37 26.47 7.36
CA ALA A 169 13.49 25.59 7.10
C ALA A 169 14.35 25.40 8.36
N ASN A 170 14.54 26.46 9.15
CA ASN A 170 15.32 26.41 10.38
C ASN A 170 14.67 25.51 11.43
N PHE A 171 13.36 25.66 11.67
CA PHE A 171 12.63 24.79 12.58
C PHE A 171 12.71 23.34 12.12
N PHE A 172 12.36 23.06 10.86
CA PHE A 172 12.33 21.67 10.42
C PHE A 172 13.74 21.07 10.37
N ALA A 173 14.76 21.78 9.87
CA ALA A 173 16.13 21.28 9.76
C ALA A 173 16.78 20.97 11.12
N HIS A 174 16.49 21.78 12.15
CA HIS A 174 17.27 21.74 13.40
C HIS A 174 16.46 21.38 14.65
N ALA A 175 15.12 21.29 14.57
CA ALA A 175 14.33 20.83 15.70
C ALA A 175 14.70 19.38 16.06
N PRO A 176 15.00 19.09 17.35
CA PRO A 176 15.21 17.73 17.82
C PRO A 176 13.97 16.86 17.57
N ALA A 177 14.17 15.56 17.32
CA ALA A 177 13.08 14.60 17.12
C ALA A 177 12.04 14.63 18.26
N ALA A 178 12.49 14.83 19.51
CA ALA A 178 11.62 14.97 20.67
C ALA A 178 10.67 16.19 20.58
N VAL A 179 11.13 17.32 20.03
CA VAL A 179 10.33 18.53 19.83
C VAL A 179 9.29 18.30 18.75
N LEU A 180 9.69 17.72 17.61
CA LEU A 180 8.78 17.39 16.51
C LEU A 180 7.68 16.44 16.99
N ARG A 181 8.05 15.36 17.70
CA ARG A 181 7.09 14.44 18.32
C ARG A 181 6.13 15.15 19.28
N HIS A 182 6.61 16.07 20.10
CA HIS A 182 5.74 16.80 21.02
C HIS A 182 4.71 17.69 20.29
N CYS A 183 5.01 18.15 19.07
CA CYS A 183 4.01 18.75 18.21
C CYS A 183 2.93 17.75 17.78
N GLY A 184 3.32 16.54 17.34
CA GLY A 184 2.37 15.47 17.00
C GLY A 184 1.44 15.11 18.16
N VAL A 185 2.00 14.87 19.36
CA VAL A 185 1.25 14.54 20.59
C VAL A 185 0.21 15.61 20.93
N ARG A 186 0.58 16.89 20.88
CA ARG A 186 -0.34 17.99 21.22
C ARG A 186 -1.45 18.14 20.19
N ARG A 187 -1.16 17.81 18.93
CA ARG A 187 -2.11 17.88 17.81
C ARG A 187 -3.17 16.78 17.85
N GLU A 188 -2.83 15.59 18.33
CA GLU A 188 -3.70 14.42 18.22
C GLU A 188 -5.13 14.61 18.74
N PRO A 189 -5.34 15.16 19.96
CA PRO A 189 -6.70 15.24 20.49
C PRO A 189 -7.61 16.08 19.59
N VAL A 190 -7.02 17.11 18.95
CA VAL A 190 -7.70 18.01 18.02
C VAL A 190 -8.02 17.29 16.71
N VAL A 191 -7.03 16.61 16.11
CA VAL A 191 -7.24 15.84 14.86
C VAL A 191 -8.25 14.72 15.07
N ARG A 192 -8.19 14.00 16.20
CA ARG A 192 -9.16 12.96 16.57
C ARG A 192 -10.57 13.52 16.71
N ALA A 193 -10.73 14.66 17.37
CA ALA A 193 -12.03 15.32 17.51
C ALA A 193 -12.60 15.77 16.15
N LEU A 194 -11.77 16.38 15.31
CA LEU A 194 -12.13 16.80 13.94
C LEU A 194 -12.50 15.61 13.07
N ARG A 195 -11.76 14.50 13.15
CA ARG A 195 -12.08 13.25 12.43
C ARG A 195 -13.44 12.71 12.85
N ALA A 196 -13.72 12.68 14.15
CA ALA A 196 -15.03 12.24 14.65
C ALA A 196 -16.17 13.15 14.16
N GLU A 197 -15.93 14.46 14.06
CA GLU A 197 -16.89 15.42 13.50
C GLU A 197 -17.10 15.24 12.00
N ALA A 198 -16.03 15.04 11.23
CA ALA A 198 -16.09 14.75 9.81
C ALA A 198 -16.88 13.47 9.53
N CYS A 199 -16.62 12.40 10.29
CA CYS A 199 -17.39 11.16 10.22
C CYS A 199 -18.88 11.37 10.50
N ARG A 200 -19.23 12.14 11.55
CA ARG A 200 -20.64 12.47 11.86
C ARG A 200 -21.29 13.23 10.70
N ALA A 201 -20.63 14.27 10.18
CA ALA A 201 -21.16 15.05 9.07
C ALA A 201 -21.35 14.21 7.80
N ALA A 202 -20.44 13.27 7.54
CA ALA A 202 -20.53 12.34 6.43
C ALA A 202 -21.72 11.36 6.56
N TRP A 203 -21.98 10.86 7.77
CA TRP A 203 -23.16 10.05 8.05
C TRP A 203 -24.46 10.82 7.84
N ASP A 204 -24.55 12.03 8.38
CA ASP A 204 -25.73 12.90 8.25
C ASP A 204 -26.00 13.25 6.78
N ALA A 205 -24.93 13.51 6.01
CA ALA A 205 -25.01 13.80 4.58
C ALA A 205 -25.22 12.55 3.71
N ARG A 206 -25.21 11.34 4.29
CA ARG A 206 -25.35 10.05 3.59
C ARG A 206 -24.34 9.87 2.46
N VAL A 207 -23.08 10.26 2.69
CA VAL A 207 -22.05 10.29 1.62
C VAL A 207 -21.78 8.90 1.01
N LEU A 208 -22.02 7.83 1.75
CA LEU A 208 -21.86 6.45 1.26
C LEU A 208 -22.90 6.06 0.19
N LEU A 209 -24.06 6.74 0.13
CA LEU A 209 -25.21 6.25 -0.65
C LEU A 209 -25.37 6.92 -2.01
N LYS A 210 -24.86 8.15 -2.18
CA LYS A 210 -25.06 8.93 -3.41
C LYS A 210 -23.71 9.18 -4.09
N PRO A 211 -23.48 8.66 -5.31
CA PRO A 211 -22.26 8.93 -6.05
C PRO A 211 -22.25 10.38 -6.54
N THR A 212 -21.39 11.19 -5.94
CA THR A 212 -21.04 12.54 -6.40
C THR A 212 -19.53 12.71 -6.23
N LEU A 213 -18.93 13.70 -6.92
CA LEU A 213 -17.51 14.00 -6.77
C LEU A 213 -17.16 14.32 -5.30
N GLU A 214 -17.97 15.16 -4.66
CA GLU A 214 -17.80 15.53 -3.24
C GLU A 214 -17.88 14.33 -2.31
N ASN A 215 -18.85 13.42 -2.52
CA ASN A 215 -19.03 12.25 -1.68
C ASN A 215 -17.91 11.23 -1.89
N ALA A 216 -17.44 11.04 -3.12
CA ALA A 216 -16.29 10.21 -3.42
C ALA A 216 -15.02 10.77 -2.76
N ALA A 217 -14.75 12.07 -2.91
CA ALA A 217 -13.62 12.73 -2.26
C ALA A 217 -13.71 12.66 -0.72
N THR A 218 -14.92 12.81 -0.16
CA THR A 218 -15.16 12.66 1.28
C THR A 218 -14.82 11.24 1.75
N CYS A 219 -15.27 10.21 1.01
CA CYS A 219 -14.96 8.82 1.34
C CYS A 219 -13.45 8.53 1.25
N TYR A 220 -12.77 9.05 0.21
CA TYR A 220 -11.32 8.94 0.09
C TYR A 220 -10.60 9.54 1.29
N LEU A 221 -10.92 10.79 1.65
CA LEU A 221 -10.29 11.47 2.78
C LEU A 221 -10.59 10.79 4.12
N LEU A 222 -11.81 10.30 4.34
CA LEU A 222 -12.15 9.60 5.58
C LEU A 222 -11.42 8.27 5.70
N ASP A 223 -11.24 7.53 4.60
CA ASP A 223 -10.41 6.33 4.61
C ASP A 223 -8.95 6.68 4.91
N ALA A 224 -8.40 7.68 4.21
CA ALA A 224 -7.02 8.14 4.37
C ALA A 224 -6.74 8.64 5.79
N LEU A 225 -7.68 9.39 6.37
CA LEU A 225 -7.60 9.86 7.75
C LEU A 225 -7.74 8.72 8.76
N ALA A 226 -8.44 7.63 8.44
CA ALA A 226 -8.56 6.46 9.31
C ALA A 226 -7.32 5.55 9.28
N GLN A 227 -6.38 5.76 8.35
CA GLN A 227 -5.13 5.00 8.30
C GLN A 227 -4.28 5.33 9.54
N GLY A 228 -4.00 4.31 10.37
CA GLY A 228 -3.29 4.45 11.65
C GLY A 228 -4.12 4.16 12.90
N ASP A 229 -5.41 3.82 12.75
CA ASP A 229 -6.25 3.30 13.84
C ASP A 229 -6.31 1.76 13.76
N ASP A 230 -5.50 1.08 14.58
CA ASP A 230 -5.23 -0.37 14.51
C ASP A 230 -6.52 -1.23 14.62
N ASP A 231 -7.53 -0.78 15.37
CA ASP A 231 -8.75 -1.55 15.62
C ASP A 231 -9.79 -1.44 14.49
N ALA A 232 -9.70 -0.41 13.64
CA ALA A 232 -10.72 -0.09 12.64
C ALA A 232 -10.35 -0.49 11.20
N TYR A 233 -9.10 -0.86 10.95
CA TYR A 233 -8.56 -0.87 9.59
C TYR A 233 -8.91 -2.09 8.74
N ALA A 234 -9.51 -3.14 9.30
CA ALA A 234 -9.80 -4.36 8.54
C ALA A 234 -10.97 -4.20 7.54
N ALA A 235 -11.97 -3.36 7.82
CA ALA A 235 -13.21 -3.31 7.05
C ALA A 235 -13.24 -2.23 5.94
N ARG A 236 -12.43 -1.16 6.07
CA ARG A 236 -12.29 -0.02 5.14
C ARG A 236 -13.55 0.36 4.35
N PRO A 237 -14.70 0.62 5.01
CA PRO A 237 -15.97 0.87 4.31
C PRO A 237 -15.93 2.13 3.45
N TRP A 238 -15.13 3.13 3.87
CA TRP A 238 -14.94 4.37 3.13
C TRP A 238 -14.18 4.14 1.81
N ALA A 239 -13.12 3.32 1.79
CA ALA A 239 -12.43 2.96 0.55
C ALA A 239 -13.33 2.17 -0.42
N VAL A 240 -14.13 1.23 0.09
CA VAL A 240 -15.07 0.46 -0.73
C VAL A 240 -16.12 1.39 -1.37
N ALA A 241 -16.71 2.28 -0.58
CA ALA A 241 -17.70 3.23 -1.10
C ALA A 241 -17.09 4.26 -2.05
N HIS A 242 -15.86 4.71 -1.77
CA HIS A 242 -15.09 5.58 -2.66
C HIS A 242 -14.93 4.95 -4.04
N LEU A 243 -14.40 3.73 -4.14
CA LEU A 243 -14.20 3.06 -5.42
C LEU A 243 -15.53 2.74 -6.12
N ALA A 244 -16.58 2.40 -5.35
CA ALA A 244 -17.92 2.24 -5.92
C ALA A 244 -18.43 3.55 -6.56
N HIS A 245 -18.26 4.69 -5.88
CA HIS A 245 -18.63 5.99 -6.43
C HIS A 245 -17.81 6.33 -7.68
N VAL A 246 -16.50 6.11 -7.63
CA VAL A 246 -15.61 6.33 -8.79
C VAL A 246 -16.05 5.50 -9.98
N ARG A 247 -16.36 4.21 -9.80
CA ARG A 247 -16.85 3.34 -10.88
C ARG A 247 -18.17 3.80 -11.49
N VAL A 248 -19.07 4.38 -10.69
CA VAL A 248 -20.33 4.95 -11.19
C VAL A 248 -20.10 6.26 -11.94
N LEU A 249 -19.16 7.09 -11.48
CA LEU A 249 -18.89 8.40 -12.06
C LEU A 249 -17.99 8.32 -13.31
N ALA A 250 -17.08 7.36 -13.37
CA ALA A 250 -16.06 7.27 -14.40
C ALA A 250 -16.58 7.14 -15.86
N PRO A 251 -17.68 6.41 -16.14
CA PRO A 251 -18.27 6.39 -17.48
C PRO A 251 -18.69 7.78 -17.96
N ALA A 252 -19.20 8.63 -17.07
CA ALA A 252 -19.59 10.00 -17.43
C ALA A 252 -18.38 10.89 -17.76
N TRP A 253 -17.21 10.57 -17.23
CA TRP A 253 -15.96 11.27 -17.55
C TRP A 253 -15.41 10.90 -18.94
N ARG A 254 -15.80 9.75 -19.51
CA ARG A 254 -15.36 9.33 -20.85
C ARG A 254 -15.90 10.23 -21.97
N HIS A 255 -17.09 10.80 -21.82
CA HIS A 255 -17.60 11.76 -22.81
C HIS A 255 -16.90 13.12 -22.75
N TRP A 256 -15.99 13.33 -21.80
CA TRP A 256 -15.18 14.54 -21.70
C TRP A 256 -13.79 14.37 -22.36
N HIS A 257 -13.59 13.31 -23.16
CA HIS A 257 -12.40 13.08 -24.00
C HIS A 257 -12.20 14.15 -25.09
N ASP A 258 -13.12 15.11 -25.23
CA ASP A 258 -12.93 16.35 -26.01
C ASP A 258 -12.02 17.39 -25.30
N GLY A 259 -11.28 16.98 -24.27
CA GLY A 259 -10.23 17.79 -23.62
C GLY A 259 -10.59 18.45 -22.30
N ALA A 260 -11.74 18.13 -21.69
CA ALA A 260 -12.19 18.79 -20.45
C ALA A 260 -12.24 17.89 -19.20
N GLY A 261 -12.11 16.55 -19.34
CA GLY A 261 -12.38 15.55 -18.30
C GLY A 261 -11.38 15.43 -17.15
N LEU A 262 -11.87 14.96 -15.99
CA LEU A 262 -11.08 14.60 -14.79
C LEU A 262 -10.06 13.45 -15.00
N ALA A 263 -10.03 12.83 -16.18
CA ALA A 263 -9.02 11.85 -16.62
C ALA A 263 -8.55 12.12 -18.07
N ALA A 264 -8.84 13.31 -18.61
CA ALA A 264 -8.57 13.64 -20.01
C ALA A 264 -7.12 14.07 -20.24
N THR A 265 -6.46 14.65 -19.22
CA THR A 265 -5.06 15.06 -19.29
C THR A 265 -4.14 13.94 -18.81
N ASP A 266 -2.92 13.88 -19.35
CA ASP A 266 -1.91 12.91 -18.88
C ASP A 266 -1.54 13.13 -17.41
N ALA A 267 -1.59 14.38 -16.93
CA ALA A 267 -1.44 14.71 -15.52
C ALA A 267 -2.51 14.02 -14.65
N ALA A 268 -3.79 14.09 -15.05
CA ALA A 268 -4.87 13.46 -14.31
C ALA A 268 -4.76 11.93 -14.32
N ARG A 269 -4.37 11.33 -15.45
CA ARG A 269 -4.11 9.87 -15.54
C ARG A 269 -2.96 9.44 -14.63
N CYS A 270 -1.91 10.28 -14.53
CA CYS A 270 -0.79 10.04 -13.63
C CYS A 270 -1.24 10.08 -12.16
N GLN A 271 -2.04 11.08 -11.77
CA GLN A 271 -2.61 11.16 -10.43
C GLN A 271 -3.52 9.96 -10.09
N TRP A 272 -4.33 9.50 -11.05
CA TRP A 272 -5.11 8.28 -10.89
C TRP A 272 -4.23 7.04 -10.74
N ALA A 273 -3.17 6.90 -11.54
CA ALA A 273 -2.21 5.81 -11.40
C ALA A 273 -1.56 5.80 -10.01
N ALA A 274 -1.15 6.97 -9.50
CA ALA A 274 -0.61 7.11 -8.15
C ALA A 274 -1.63 6.69 -7.07
N SER A 275 -2.90 7.10 -7.20
CA SER A 275 -3.95 6.71 -6.27
C SER A 275 -4.24 5.21 -6.28
N LEU A 276 -4.32 4.60 -7.46
CA LEU A 276 -4.59 3.17 -7.59
C LEU A 276 -3.43 2.34 -7.06
N MET A 277 -2.20 2.80 -7.30
CA MET A 277 -1.00 2.22 -6.71
C MET A 277 -1.05 2.25 -5.18
N GLY A 278 -1.31 3.41 -4.59
CA GLY A 278 -1.42 3.55 -3.14
C GLY A 278 -2.47 2.60 -2.54
N GLU A 279 -3.65 2.51 -3.16
CA GLU A 279 -4.71 1.61 -2.70
C GLU A 279 -4.35 0.12 -2.80
N ALA A 280 -3.69 -0.28 -3.89
CA ALA A 280 -3.23 -1.66 -4.06
C ALA A 280 -2.13 -2.01 -3.05
N LEU A 281 -1.20 -1.09 -2.78
CA LEU A 281 -0.14 -1.27 -1.79
C LEU A 281 -0.67 -1.34 -0.36
N VAL A 282 -1.65 -0.50 -0.01
CA VAL A 282 -2.35 -0.59 1.27
C VAL A 282 -2.94 -1.99 1.46
N SER A 283 -3.58 -2.54 0.43
CA SER A 283 -4.15 -3.89 0.45
C SER A 283 -3.08 -4.97 0.64
N ALA A 284 -1.96 -4.85 -0.08
CA ALA A 284 -0.82 -5.76 0.02
C ALA A 284 -0.18 -5.75 1.41
N ARG A 285 0.09 -4.57 1.96
CA ARG A 285 0.69 -4.39 3.29
C ARG A 285 -0.24 -4.86 4.41
N SER A 286 -1.50 -4.44 4.34
CA SER A 286 -2.47 -4.64 5.43
C SER A 286 -3.16 -5.99 5.34
N ARG A 287 -2.80 -6.82 4.34
CA ARG A 287 -3.34 -8.16 4.15
C ARG A 287 -4.85 -8.18 3.95
N THR A 288 -5.41 -7.10 3.40
CA THR A 288 -6.84 -6.92 3.16
C THR A 288 -7.21 -7.26 1.72
N LEU A 289 -8.52 -7.30 1.43
CA LEU A 289 -9.03 -7.44 0.07
C LEU A 289 -8.49 -6.33 -0.84
N VAL A 290 -8.01 -6.71 -2.03
CA VAL A 290 -7.68 -5.72 -3.06
C VAL A 290 -8.95 -5.10 -3.60
N LEU A 291 -9.09 -3.79 -3.45
CA LEU A 291 -10.27 -3.08 -3.93
C LEU A 291 -10.17 -2.67 -5.40
N VAL A 292 -8.94 -2.54 -5.92
CA VAL A 292 -8.65 -2.10 -7.29
C VAL A 292 -8.64 -3.27 -8.27
N THR A 293 -9.36 -3.12 -9.38
CA THR A 293 -9.41 -4.08 -10.49
C THR A 293 -8.55 -3.63 -11.68
N GLN A 294 -8.21 -4.56 -12.58
CA GLN A 294 -7.61 -4.20 -13.87
C GLN A 294 -8.51 -3.25 -14.67
N HIS A 295 -9.84 -3.43 -14.58
CA HIS A 295 -10.79 -2.54 -15.22
C HIS A 295 -10.64 -1.11 -14.72
N ASP A 296 -10.51 -0.90 -13.41
CA ASP A 296 -10.32 0.45 -12.83
C ASP A 296 -9.04 1.11 -13.37
N GLN A 297 -7.94 0.35 -13.50
CA GLN A 297 -6.70 0.87 -14.10
C GLN A 297 -6.93 1.34 -15.54
N LEU A 298 -7.58 0.53 -16.37
CA LEU A 298 -7.85 0.87 -17.76
C LEU A 298 -8.78 2.09 -17.91
N ILE A 299 -9.76 2.23 -17.01
CA ILE A 299 -10.70 3.35 -17.03
C ILE A 299 -10.04 4.66 -16.56
N LEU A 300 -9.24 4.61 -15.50
CA LEU A 300 -8.79 5.81 -14.76
C LEU A 300 -7.35 6.22 -15.12
N ALA A 301 -6.44 5.25 -15.23
CA ALA A 301 -5.03 5.49 -15.54
C ALA A 301 -4.72 5.38 -17.05
N GLY A 302 -5.71 4.98 -17.86
CA GLY A 302 -5.59 4.86 -19.31
C GLY A 302 -5.08 3.47 -19.76
N PRO A 303 -4.66 3.34 -21.03
CA PRO A 303 -4.27 2.05 -21.59
C PRO A 303 -3.05 1.45 -20.91
N GLU A 304 -2.94 0.13 -21.02
CA GLU A 304 -1.81 -0.64 -20.54
C GLU A 304 -0.49 -0.08 -21.15
N PRO A 305 0.50 0.23 -20.31
CA PRO A 305 1.79 0.73 -20.76
C PRO A 305 2.64 -0.38 -21.38
N PRO A 306 3.77 -0.04 -22.03
CA PRO A 306 4.79 -1.01 -22.43
C PRO A 306 5.27 -1.86 -21.23
N PRO A 307 5.75 -3.09 -21.48
CA PRO A 307 6.32 -3.94 -20.44
C PRO A 307 7.57 -3.32 -19.81
N LEU A 308 7.94 -3.77 -18.60
CA LEU A 308 9.06 -3.21 -17.83
C LEU A 308 10.39 -3.27 -18.59
N GLU A 309 10.63 -4.33 -19.35
CA GLU A 309 11.84 -4.52 -20.15
C GLU A 309 11.94 -3.46 -21.26
N ALA A 310 10.82 -3.16 -21.92
CA ALA A 310 10.76 -2.12 -22.94
C ALA A 310 10.93 -0.72 -22.33
N MET A 311 10.39 -0.50 -21.13
CA MET A 311 10.59 0.75 -20.39
C MET A 311 12.06 0.94 -20.00
N LEU A 312 12.72 -0.10 -19.50
CA LEU A 312 14.13 -0.05 -19.13
C LEU A 312 15.00 0.29 -20.35
N ALA A 313 14.82 -0.42 -21.47
CA ALA A 313 15.55 -0.16 -22.70
C ALA A 313 15.34 1.27 -23.22
N ALA A 314 14.12 1.82 -23.08
CA ALA A 314 13.85 3.21 -23.44
C ALA A 314 14.57 4.20 -22.52
N LEU A 315 14.66 3.92 -21.22
CA LEU A 315 15.38 4.78 -20.27
C LEU A 315 16.90 4.73 -20.44
N GLU A 316 17.45 3.57 -20.77
CA GLU A 316 18.89 3.41 -21.01
C GLU A 316 19.35 4.13 -22.29
N SER A 317 18.45 4.25 -23.27
CA SER A 317 18.73 4.95 -24.54
C SER A 317 18.38 6.44 -24.52
N ALA A 318 17.55 6.88 -23.58
CA ALA A 318 17.13 8.28 -23.46
C ALA A 318 18.22 9.17 -22.83
N PRO A 319 18.34 10.45 -23.26
CA PRO A 319 19.20 11.40 -22.56
C PRO A 319 18.69 11.66 -21.14
N HIS A 320 19.62 11.87 -20.20
CA HIS A 320 19.31 12.23 -18.82
C HIS A 320 18.50 13.52 -18.75
N SER A 321 17.19 13.39 -18.52
CA SER A 321 16.24 14.50 -18.53
C SER A 321 15.04 14.24 -17.63
N LEU A 322 14.40 15.31 -17.15
CA LEU A 322 13.15 15.19 -16.38
C LEU A 322 11.98 14.72 -17.26
N GLU A 323 12.06 14.84 -18.58
CA GLU A 323 11.05 14.32 -19.50
C GLU A 323 10.96 12.78 -19.42
N ALA A 324 12.11 12.10 -19.29
CA ALA A 324 12.16 10.66 -19.09
C ALA A 324 11.43 10.22 -17.80
N LEU A 325 11.57 11.00 -16.72
CA LEU A 325 10.82 10.79 -15.47
C LEU A 325 9.31 10.91 -15.70
N TRP A 326 8.86 12.02 -16.26
CA TRP A 326 7.43 12.31 -16.38
C TRP A 326 6.71 11.34 -17.32
N THR A 327 7.35 10.95 -18.41
CA THR A 327 6.82 9.97 -19.36
C THR A 327 6.75 8.55 -18.76
N SER A 328 7.65 8.22 -17.83
CA SER A 328 7.72 6.89 -17.20
C SER A 328 6.94 6.76 -15.89
N THR A 329 6.57 7.89 -15.25
CA THR A 329 5.90 7.89 -13.94
C THR A 329 4.60 7.10 -13.95
N ARG A 330 3.69 7.39 -14.89
CA ARG A 330 2.40 6.68 -15.01
C ARG A 330 2.59 5.19 -15.35
N PRO A 331 3.37 4.81 -16.39
CA PRO A 331 3.69 3.40 -16.66
C PRO A 331 4.23 2.63 -15.45
N PHE A 332 5.14 3.23 -14.69
CA PHE A 332 5.72 2.61 -13.51
C PHE A 332 4.66 2.33 -12.43
N MET A 333 3.84 3.33 -12.09
CA MET A 333 2.77 3.20 -11.09
C MET A 333 1.72 2.15 -11.50
N TYR A 334 1.44 2.03 -12.80
CA TYR A 334 0.55 0.98 -13.35
C TYR A 334 1.12 -0.42 -13.11
N HIS A 335 2.42 -0.62 -13.35
CA HIS A 335 3.09 -1.91 -13.09
C HIS A 335 3.12 -2.25 -11.60
N VAL A 336 3.41 -1.27 -10.73
CA VAL A 336 3.32 -1.47 -9.27
C VAL A 336 1.93 -1.92 -8.85
N THR A 337 0.88 -1.24 -9.36
CA THR A 337 -0.53 -1.59 -9.07
C THR A 337 -0.85 -3.02 -9.50
N THR A 338 -0.40 -3.40 -10.68
CA THR A 338 -0.62 -4.74 -11.25
C THR A 338 0.09 -5.83 -10.45
N LEU A 339 1.35 -5.62 -10.08
CA LEU A 339 2.12 -6.57 -9.27
C LEU A 339 1.58 -6.65 -7.83
N ALA A 340 1.13 -5.54 -7.24
CA ALA A 340 0.49 -5.53 -5.93
C ALA A 340 -0.81 -6.36 -5.92
N ARG A 341 -1.65 -6.21 -6.96
CA ARG A 341 -2.84 -7.06 -7.16
C ARG A 341 -2.45 -8.54 -7.23
N GLN A 342 -1.48 -8.88 -8.07
CA GLN A 342 -1.02 -10.27 -8.24
C GLN A 342 -0.47 -10.84 -6.93
N LEU A 343 0.33 -10.08 -6.18
CA LEU A 343 0.85 -10.49 -4.88
C LEU A 343 -0.27 -10.87 -3.92
N VAL A 344 -1.32 -10.03 -3.80
CA VAL A 344 -2.43 -10.34 -2.89
C VAL A 344 -3.28 -11.49 -3.42
N GLU A 345 -3.59 -11.53 -4.70
CA GLU A 345 -4.42 -12.57 -5.30
C GLU A 345 -3.75 -13.96 -5.23
N THR A 346 -2.41 -14.04 -5.26
CA THR A 346 -1.68 -15.32 -5.41
C THR A 346 -0.78 -15.73 -4.24
N VAL A 347 -0.40 -14.79 -3.36
CA VAL A 347 0.57 -15.05 -2.27
C VAL A 347 0.05 -14.57 -0.91
N ALA A 348 -0.29 -13.28 -0.79
CA ALA A 348 -0.47 -12.62 0.51
C ALA A 348 -1.94 -12.42 0.95
N GLY A 349 -2.92 -12.62 0.08
CA GLY A 349 -4.33 -12.43 0.41
C GLY A 349 -4.92 -13.57 1.24
N ASP A 350 -6.07 -13.32 1.88
CA ASP A 350 -6.78 -14.29 2.72
C ASP A 350 -6.99 -15.65 2.02
N PHE A 351 -7.38 -15.62 0.75
CA PHE A 351 -7.59 -16.84 -0.02
C PHE A 351 -6.28 -17.61 -0.26
N ALA A 352 -5.21 -16.91 -0.68
CA ALA A 352 -3.90 -17.52 -0.91
C ALA A 352 -3.26 -18.05 0.39
N ARG A 353 -3.56 -17.44 1.54
CA ARG A 353 -3.17 -17.94 2.87
C ARG A 353 -3.89 -19.20 3.29
N GLY A 354 -5.11 -19.43 2.82
CA GLY A 354 -5.84 -20.67 3.06
C GLY A 354 -5.22 -21.90 2.40
N ALA A 355 -4.22 -21.73 1.56
CA ALA A 355 -3.52 -22.79 0.83
C ALA A 355 -1.99 -22.78 1.09
N PRO A 356 -1.29 -23.89 0.80
CA PRO A 356 0.17 -23.89 0.76
C PRO A 356 0.70 -22.79 -0.18
N LEU A 357 1.86 -22.22 0.17
CA LEU A 357 2.50 -21.17 -0.63
C LEU A 357 2.68 -21.63 -2.08
N SER A 358 2.22 -20.81 -3.03
CA SER A 358 2.48 -21.03 -4.46
C SER A 358 3.89 -20.55 -4.81
N GLU A 359 4.86 -21.46 -4.76
CA GLU A 359 6.25 -21.18 -5.14
C GLU A 359 6.36 -20.63 -6.57
N ALA A 360 5.52 -21.13 -7.50
CA ALA A 360 5.47 -20.64 -8.87
C ALA A 360 5.03 -19.17 -8.96
N ALA A 361 4.10 -18.73 -8.10
CA ALA A 361 3.67 -17.34 -8.04
C ALA A 361 4.79 -16.42 -7.52
N VAL A 362 5.50 -16.85 -6.46
CA VAL A 362 6.66 -16.10 -5.94
C VAL A 362 7.77 -16.04 -6.99
N PHE A 363 8.06 -17.16 -7.66
CA PHE A 363 9.08 -17.22 -8.71
C PHE A 363 8.74 -16.34 -9.92
N ALA A 364 7.45 -16.15 -10.24
CA ALA A 364 7.02 -15.22 -11.27
C ALA A 364 7.12 -13.75 -10.81
N LEU A 365 6.85 -13.46 -9.53
CA LEU A 365 6.92 -12.11 -8.97
C LEU A 365 8.37 -11.61 -8.84
N CYS A 366 9.32 -12.44 -8.42
CA CYS A 366 10.71 -12.01 -8.18
C CYS A 366 11.37 -11.34 -9.40
N PRO A 367 11.35 -11.92 -10.62
CA PRO A 367 11.90 -11.27 -11.81
C PRO A 367 11.20 -9.96 -12.17
N ALA A 368 9.87 -9.90 -12.02
CA ALA A 368 9.11 -8.68 -12.31
C ALA A 368 9.46 -7.55 -11.32
N LEU A 369 9.63 -7.89 -10.04
CA LEU A 369 10.10 -6.94 -9.02
C LEU A 369 11.55 -6.50 -9.27
N ALA A 370 12.43 -7.40 -9.72
CA ALA A 370 13.80 -7.04 -10.09
C ALA A 370 13.82 -6.09 -11.30
N GLY A 371 12.99 -6.35 -12.32
CA GLY A 371 12.79 -5.45 -13.45
C GLY A 371 12.27 -4.08 -13.03
N LEU A 372 11.31 -4.05 -12.09
CA LEU A 372 10.80 -2.79 -11.52
C LEU A 372 11.90 -2.02 -10.77
N GLN A 373 12.75 -2.70 -10.00
CA GLN A 373 13.89 -2.09 -9.31
C GLN A 373 14.94 -1.54 -10.29
N ALA A 374 15.20 -2.24 -11.40
CA ALA A 374 16.10 -1.75 -12.45
C ALA A 374 15.56 -0.48 -13.12
N VAL A 375 14.27 -0.45 -13.47
CA VAL A 375 13.60 0.75 -14.00
C VAL A 375 13.66 1.90 -12.99
N LEU A 376 13.41 1.64 -11.70
CA LEU A 376 13.51 2.66 -10.66
C LEU A 376 14.93 3.21 -10.56
N ALA A 377 15.95 2.36 -10.54
CA ALA A 377 17.35 2.78 -10.46
C ALA A 377 17.71 3.72 -11.63
N ALA A 378 17.35 3.33 -12.86
CA ALA A 378 17.54 4.18 -14.03
C ALA A 378 16.81 5.52 -13.91
N LEU A 379 15.56 5.54 -13.42
CA LEU A 379 14.81 6.78 -13.20
C LEU A 379 15.46 7.69 -12.17
N LEU A 380 15.98 7.13 -11.06
CA LEU A 380 16.68 7.90 -10.04
C LEU A 380 17.98 8.50 -10.60
N ASP A 381 18.72 7.76 -11.43
CA ASP A 381 19.94 8.26 -12.07
C ASP A 381 19.66 9.38 -13.06
N HIS A 382 18.58 9.28 -13.83
CA HIS A 382 18.09 10.37 -14.68
C HIS A 382 17.74 11.63 -13.88
N VAL A 383 17.08 11.47 -12.73
CA VAL A 383 16.73 12.59 -11.85
C VAL A 383 17.99 13.25 -11.27
N ASP A 384 18.92 12.46 -10.75
CA ASP A 384 20.14 12.99 -10.13
C ASP A 384 21.04 13.68 -11.17
N ALA A 385 21.17 13.11 -12.37
CA ALA A 385 21.90 13.74 -13.47
C ALA A 385 21.23 15.03 -13.95
N ALA A 386 19.90 15.04 -14.12
CA ALA A 386 19.16 16.22 -14.59
C ALA A 386 19.12 17.36 -13.56
N LEU A 387 19.20 17.03 -12.26
CA LEU A 387 19.19 18.00 -11.17
C LEU A 387 20.58 18.33 -10.63
N ALA A 388 21.64 17.82 -11.24
CA ALA A 388 23.02 18.12 -10.84
C ALA A 388 23.28 19.63 -10.93
N GLY A 389 23.56 20.26 -9.79
CA GLY A 389 23.81 21.70 -9.69
C GLY A 389 22.56 22.58 -9.67
N VAL A 390 21.35 22.01 -9.69
CA VAL A 390 20.09 22.76 -9.54
C VAL A 390 19.82 23.00 -8.05
N ALA A 391 19.47 24.24 -7.70
CA ALA A 391 19.14 24.60 -6.33
C ALA A 391 17.92 23.81 -5.82
N ALA A 392 17.94 23.39 -4.56
CA ALA A 392 16.85 22.62 -3.95
C ALA A 392 15.52 23.39 -3.89
N ASP A 393 15.57 24.72 -3.93
CA ASP A 393 14.40 25.61 -3.88
C ASP A 393 13.69 25.75 -5.23
N ASP A 394 14.23 25.18 -6.31
CA ASP A 394 13.54 25.17 -7.61
C ASP A 394 12.27 24.30 -7.53
N ALA A 395 11.13 24.89 -7.89
CA ALA A 395 9.83 24.24 -7.79
C ALA A 395 9.74 22.97 -8.68
N GLY A 396 10.38 22.99 -9.85
CA GLY A 396 10.46 21.86 -10.77
C GLY A 396 11.33 20.73 -10.22
N ALA A 397 12.50 21.07 -9.69
CA ALA A 397 13.39 20.12 -9.01
C ALA A 397 12.69 19.47 -7.81
N GLY A 398 12.00 20.26 -6.98
CA GLY A 398 11.22 19.74 -5.86
C GLY A 398 10.12 18.78 -6.29
N ALA A 399 9.41 19.08 -7.39
CA ALA A 399 8.39 18.18 -7.94
C ALA A 399 8.99 16.87 -8.45
N ALA A 400 10.10 16.93 -9.19
CA ALA A 400 10.79 15.74 -9.69
C ALA A 400 11.28 14.84 -8.55
N ARG A 401 11.86 15.42 -7.49
CA ARG A 401 12.31 14.68 -6.30
C ARG A 401 11.16 14.03 -5.53
N ARG A 402 10.00 14.70 -5.41
CA ARG A 402 8.78 14.11 -4.83
C ARG A 402 8.26 12.94 -5.66
N ALA A 403 8.25 13.08 -6.98
CA ALA A 403 7.85 12.00 -7.88
C ALA A 403 8.78 10.80 -7.74
N ALA A 404 10.10 11.03 -7.81
CA ALA A 404 11.12 9.99 -7.61
C ALA A 404 10.96 9.25 -6.26
N CYS A 405 10.77 9.99 -5.16
CA CYS A 405 10.53 9.40 -3.85
C CYS A 405 9.22 8.58 -3.81
N SER A 406 8.16 9.05 -4.47
CA SER A 406 6.89 8.32 -4.57
C SER A 406 7.02 7.02 -5.36
N LEU A 407 7.79 7.01 -6.45
CA LEU A 407 8.09 5.80 -7.21
C LEU A 407 8.92 4.81 -6.38
N ALA A 408 9.93 5.31 -5.66
CA ALA A 408 10.72 4.50 -4.74
C ALA A 408 9.86 3.90 -3.62
N GLY A 409 8.96 4.69 -3.03
CA GLY A 409 7.99 4.23 -2.04
C GLY A 409 7.05 3.16 -2.61
N GLY A 410 6.62 3.30 -3.87
CA GLY A 410 5.78 2.32 -4.54
C GLY A 410 6.45 0.95 -4.73
N ALA A 411 7.68 0.94 -5.26
CA ALA A 411 8.44 -0.30 -5.41
C ALA A 411 8.83 -0.91 -4.06
N ALA A 412 9.26 -0.08 -3.12
CA ALA A 412 9.63 -0.52 -1.78
C ALA A 412 8.41 -1.12 -1.05
N GLY A 413 7.26 -0.45 -1.04
CA GLY A 413 6.04 -0.97 -0.41
C GLY A 413 5.67 -2.37 -0.89
N LEU A 414 5.85 -2.64 -2.19
CA LEU A 414 5.56 -3.95 -2.78
C LEU A 414 6.57 -5.03 -2.35
N VAL A 415 7.87 -4.71 -2.37
CA VAL A 415 8.92 -5.64 -1.93
C VAL A 415 8.78 -5.96 -0.43
N MET A 416 8.49 -4.95 0.40
CA MET A 416 8.24 -5.13 1.84
C MET A 416 7.04 -6.05 2.08
N ALA A 417 5.96 -5.89 1.31
CA ALA A 417 4.78 -6.76 1.44
C ALA A 417 5.10 -8.23 1.13
N LEU A 418 5.90 -8.50 0.08
CA LEU A 418 6.36 -9.86 -0.22
C LEU A 418 7.27 -10.41 0.89
N TYR A 419 8.26 -9.63 1.32
CA TYR A 419 9.20 -10.00 2.38
C TYR A 419 8.45 -10.39 3.67
N ARG A 420 7.57 -9.51 4.18
CA ARG A 420 6.81 -9.76 5.42
C ARG A 420 5.83 -10.92 5.30
N GLU A 421 5.30 -11.21 4.11
CA GLU A 421 4.46 -12.40 3.90
C GLU A 421 5.29 -13.68 3.97
N LEU A 422 6.45 -13.74 3.29
CA LEU A 422 7.33 -14.92 3.34
C LEU A 422 7.86 -15.16 4.76
N GLU A 423 8.26 -14.09 5.45
CA GLU A 423 8.68 -14.12 6.85
C GLU A 423 7.58 -14.66 7.76
N HIS A 424 6.32 -14.27 7.53
CA HIS A 424 5.18 -14.77 8.28
C HIS A 424 4.91 -16.25 8.03
N ARG A 425 4.96 -16.70 6.77
CA ARG A 425 4.81 -18.12 6.40
C ARG A 425 5.91 -18.98 7.01
N GLU A 426 7.13 -18.45 7.11
CA GLU A 426 8.24 -19.15 7.76
C GLU A 426 7.95 -19.36 9.26
N ARG A 427 7.56 -18.29 9.97
CA ARG A 427 7.17 -18.37 11.38
C ARG A 427 6.01 -19.34 11.63
N GLU A 428 5.01 -19.37 10.75
CA GLU A 428 3.90 -20.34 10.85
C GLU A 428 4.39 -21.79 10.63
N SER A 429 5.33 -21.99 9.70
CA SER A 429 5.96 -23.29 9.45
C SER A 429 6.76 -23.79 10.66
N ASP A 430 7.41 -22.88 11.39
CA ASP A 430 8.17 -23.20 12.60
C ASP A 430 7.26 -23.50 13.79
N ALA A 431 6.18 -22.71 13.95
CA ALA A 431 5.19 -22.91 15.00
C ALA A 431 4.43 -24.24 14.88
N ALA A 432 4.26 -24.77 13.67
CA ALA A 432 3.63 -26.08 13.43
C ALA A 432 4.42 -27.28 14.01
N GLY A 433 5.68 -27.06 14.40
CA GLY A 433 6.52 -28.03 15.11
C GLY A 433 7.05 -29.20 14.26
N PRO A 434 7.98 -30.00 14.80
CA PRO A 434 8.62 -31.12 14.09
C PRO A 434 7.73 -32.37 13.94
N SER A 435 6.49 -32.35 14.44
CA SER A 435 5.61 -33.53 14.53
C SER A 435 5.09 -34.05 13.17
N SER A 436 5.37 -33.35 12.06
CA SER A 436 5.09 -33.80 10.69
C SER A 436 6.36 -34.22 9.92
N ALA A 437 7.38 -34.78 10.59
CA ALA A 437 8.69 -35.19 10.05
C ALA A 437 8.67 -36.25 8.92
N HIS A 438 7.97 -35.98 7.83
CA HIS A 438 8.19 -36.54 6.50
C HIS A 438 9.11 -35.58 5.75
N GLY A 439 10.11 -36.11 5.03
CA GLY A 439 11.13 -35.31 4.32
C GLY A 439 10.56 -34.21 3.39
N GLN A 440 9.33 -34.37 2.92
CA GLN A 440 8.62 -33.36 2.12
C GLN A 440 8.41 -32.02 2.84
N HIS A 441 8.17 -32.02 4.16
CA HIS A 441 8.01 -30.79 4.94
C HIS A 441 9.35 -30.07 5.13
N ALA A 442 10.45 -30.80 5.33
CA ALA A 442 11.79 -30.23 5.43
C ALA A 442 12.21 -29.57 4.10
N HIS A 443 11.95 -30.21 2.96
CA HIS A 443 12.22 -29.63 1.64
C HIS A 443 11.36 -28.40 1.34
N ALA A 444 10.08 -28.39 1.74
CA ALA A 444 9.23 -27.21 1.60
C ALA A 444 9.74 -26.04 2.45
N ARG A 445 10.18 -26.29 3.68
CA ARG A 445 10.77 -25.26 4.57
C ARG A 445 12.07 -24.69 3.99
N ALA A 446 12.98 -25.53 3.51
CA ALA A 446 14.22 -25.08 2.90
C ALA A 446 13.99 -24.20 1.66
N ARG A 447 12.99 -24.52 0.84
CA ARG A 447 12.60 -23.70 -0.32
C ARG A 447 11.99 -22.37 0.09
N LEU A 448 11.12 -22.36 1.10
CA LEU A 448 10.58 -21.12 1.67
C LEU A 448 11.69 -20.21 2.20
N GLN A 449 12.68 -20.77 2.90
CA GLN A 449 13.84 -20.03 3.39
C GLN A 449 14.66 -19.41 2.27
N LEU A 450 14.86 -20.15 1.16
CA LEU A 450 15.54 -19.62 -0.01
C LEU A 450 14.77 -18.43 -0.63
N LEU A 451 13.46 -18.57 -0.79
CA LEU A 451 12.60 -17.50 -1.33
C LEU A 451 12.60 -16.28 -0.40
N HIS A 452 12.55 -16.50 0.92
CA HIS A 452 12.62 -15.44 1.91
C HIS A 452 13.97 -14.71 1.87
N ALA A 453 15.09 -15.45 1.75
CA ALA A 453 16.42 -14.86 1.59
C ALA A 453 16.53 -14.02 0.32
N GLN A 454 15.96 -14.48 -0.80
CA GLN A 454 15.90 -13.70 -2.04
C GLN A 454 15.08 -12.41 -1.86
N ALA A 455 13.90 -12.50 -1.25
CA ALA A 455 13.08 -11.32 -0.98
C ALA A 455 13.77 -10.33 -0.02
N ARG A 456 14.56 -10.83 0.93
CA ARG A 456 15.39 -10.00 1.82
C ARG A 456 16.45 -9.22 1.07
N GLU A 457 17.17 -9.85 0.13
CA GLU A 457 18.13 -9.13 -0.74
C GLU A 457 17.44 -8.03 -1.55
N MET A 458 16.27 -8.31 -2.11
CA MET A 458 15.47 -7.31 -2.81
C MET A 458 15.03 -6.18 -1.88
N ALA A 459 14.64 -6.50 -0.64
CA ALA A 459 14.21 -5.52 0.36
C ALA A 459 15.34 -4.56 0.73
N VAL A 460 16.57 -5.06 0.85
CA VAL A 460 17.77 -4.24 1.05
C VAL A 460 17.97 -3.25 -0.09
N HIS A 461 17.89 -3.70 -1.35
CA HIS A 461 17.99 -2.81 -2.51
C HIS A 461 16.88 -1.75 -2.53
N ALA A 462 15.65 -2.14 -2.19
CA ALA A 462 14.54 -1.21 -2.06
C ALA A 462 14.74 -0.20 -0.91
N ALA A 463 15.31 -0.62 0.22
CA ALA A 463 15.60 0.25 1.35
C ALA A 463 16.59 1.36 0.95
N HIS A 464 17.63 1.03 0.20
CA HIS A 464 18.57 2.01 -0.34
C HIS A 464 17.89 2.99 -1.30
N ALA A 465 17.09 2.50 -2.25
CA ALA A 465 16.40 3.34 -3.21
C ALA A 465 15.40 4.31 -2.54
N LEU A 466 14.66 3.83 -1.54
CA LEU A 466 13.75 4.65 -0.75
C LEU A 466 14.52 5.69 0.07
N ALA A 467 15.63 5.31 0.71
CA ALA A 467 16.46 6.24 1.46
C ALA A 467 17.06 7.35 0.58
N ARG A 468 17.54 7.02 -0.64
CA ARG A 468 17.95 8.00 -1.66
C ARG A 468 16.82 8.99 -1.97
N GLY A 469 15.60 8.49 -2.18
CA GLY A 469 14.41 9.32 -2.36
C GLY A 469 14.11 10.23 -1.17
N LEU A 470 14.19 9.70 0.06
CA LEU A 470 13.95 10.46 1.30
C LEU A 470 14.99 11.57 1.51
N ARG A 471 16.27 11.32 1.23
CA ARG A 471 17.36 12.31 1.30
C ARG A 471 17.11 13.50 0.36
N ALA A 472 16.47 13.24 -0.78
CA ALA A 472 16.21 14.26 -1.78
C ALA A 472 15.02 15.18 -1.42
N LEU A 473 14.17 14.82 -0.45
CA LEU A 473 12.97 15.59 -0.17
C LEU A 473 13.27 16.95 0.50
N PRO A 474 12.77 18.07 -0.06
CA PRO A 474 13.12 19.42 0.40
C PRO A 474 12.41 19.86 1.69
N SER A 475 11.32 19.21 2.13
CA SER A 475 10.54 19.63 3.31
C SER A 475 9.65 18.55 3.92
N THR A 476 9.13 18.81 5.13
CA THR A 476 8.15 17.96 5.85
C THR A 476 6.84 17.75 5.10
N ALA A 477 6.39 18.77 4.36
CA ALA A 477 5.21 18.66 3.50
C ALA A 477 5.41 17.59 2.42
N ALA A 478 6.63 17.44 1.91
CA ALA A 478 6.98 16.42 0.95
C ALA A 478 7.10 15.01 1.58
N THR A 479 7.48 14.94 2.87
CA THR A 479 7.55 13.68 3.63
C THR A 479 6.17 13.11 3.95
N SER A 480 5.11 13.94 3.99
CA SER A 480 3.74 13.50 4.29
C SER A 480 3.15 12.51 3.29
N ALA A 481 3.70 12.43 2.07
CA ALA A 481 3.35 11.43 1.05
C ALA A 481 3.94 10.03 1.32
N ALA A 482 4.99 9.93 2.12
CA ALA A 482 5.44 8.66 2.66
C ALA A 482 4.50 8.27 3.81
N HIS A 483 3.69 7.23 3.63
CA HIS A 483 2.83 6.74 4.71
C HIS A 483 3.70 6.39 5.93
N TRP A 484 3.36 6.93 7.10
CA TRP A 484 4.07 6.66 8.36
C TRP A 484 4.35 5.17 8.58
N ALA A 485 3.33 4.34 8.36
CA ALA A 485 3.44 2.89 8.53
C ALA A 485 4.53 2.27 7.64
N ASP A 486 4.74 2.79 6.43
CA ASP A 486 5.80 2.30 5.53
C ASP A 486 7.16 2.74 6.05
N THR A 487 7.34 4.01 6.40
CA THR A 487 8.63 4.51 6.89
C THR A 487 9.05 3.83 8.19
N ALA A 488 8.12 3.58 9.12
CA ALA A 488 8.39 2.86 10.35
C ALA A 488 8.78 1.39 10.09
N ALA A 489 8.02 0.68 9.25
CA ALA A 489 8.33 -0.71 8.91
C ALA A 489 9.70 -0.86 8.21
N TRP A 490 10.06 0.10 7.36
CA TRP A 490 11.38 0.15 6.72
C TRP A 490 12.50 0.47 7.70
N ALA A 491 12.27 1.40 8.62
CA ALA A 491 13.23 1.70 9.67
C ALA A 491 13.48 0.51 10.60
N GLU A 492 12.42 -0.23 10.99
CA GLU A 492 12.53 -1.48 11.75
C GLU A 492 13.37 -2.51 10.99
N PHE A 493 13.05 -2.72 9.71
CA PHE A 493 13.82 -3.61 8.84
C PHE A 493 15.30 -3.21 8.80
N CYS A 494 15.62 -1.92 8.59
CA CYS A 494 17.01 -1.46 8.55
C CYS A 494 17.76 -1.69 9.87
N VAL A 495 17.10 -1.54 11.01
CA VAL A 495 17.70 -1.85 12.33
C VAL A 495 17.94 -3.35 12.50
N GLU A 496 16.96 -4.18 12.14
CA GLU A 496 17.09 -5.65 12.16
C GLU A 496 18.23 -6.11 11.26
N GLU A 497 18.33 -5.57 10.05
CA GLU A 497 19.38 -5.87 9.07
C GLU A 497 20.77 -5.45 9.56
N ALA A 498 20.88 -4.28 10.20
CA ALA A 498 22.14 -3.82 10.80
C ALA A 498 22.58 -4.75 11.94
N ALA A 499 21.64 -5.22 12.77
CA ALA A 499 21.93 -6.12 13.88
C ALA A 499 22.37 -7.52 13.41
N MET A 500 21.78 -8.05 12.33
CA MET A 500 22.07 -9.40 11.84
C MET A 500 23.41 -9.53 11.14
N CYS A 501 23.81 -8.52 10.36
CA CYS A 501 25.00 -8.63 9.52
C CYS A 501 26.24 -7.91 10.09
N GLY A 502 26.05 -7.04 11.10
CA GLY A 502 27.11 -6.20 11.64
C GLY A 502 27.82 -5.38 10.53
N ALA A 503 29.14 -5.24 10.64
CA ALA A 503 29.99 -4.48 9.71
C ALA A 503 30.15 -5.10 8.30
N ARG A 504 29.41 -6.18 7.95
CA ARG A 504 29.50 -6.81 6.61
C ARG A 504 28.75 -6.05 5.52
N TRP A 505 28.03 -5.00 5.88
CA TRP A 505 27.35 -4.10 4.95
C TRP A 505 28.33 -3.10 4.34
N GLY A 506 29.26 -3.57 3.50
CA GLY A 506 30.31 -2.77 2.87
C GLY A 506 29.85 -1.73 1.83
N ARG A 507 28.69 -1.10 2.00
CA ARG A 507 28.24 0.02 1.14
C ARG A 507 28.48 1.34 1.87
N ARG A 508 29.33 2.20 1.28
CA ARG A 508 29.70 3.56 1.73
C ARG A 508 28.53 4.56 1.92
N GLU A 509 27.28 4.11 1.79
CA GLU A 509 26.09 4.95 1.87
C GLU A 509 25.13 4.56 2.99
N TRP A 510 25.39 3.47 3.72
CA TRP A 510 24.45 2.96 4.71
C TRP A 510 24.23 3.93 5.88
N ALA A 511 25.31 4.58 6.35
CA ALA A 511 25.20 5.61 7.38
C ALA A 511 24.24 6.75 6.95
N ALA A 512 24.31 7.16 5.67
CA ALA A 512 23.45 8.19 5.11
C ALA A 512 22.01 7.71 4.95
N ASP A 513 21.80 6.43 4.62
CA ASP A 513 20.47 5.85 4.48
C ASP A 513 19.76 5.71 5.84
N LEU A 514 20.46 5.22 6.87
CA LEU A 514 19.95 5.18 8.23
C LEU A 514 19.58 6.58 8.75
N ALA A 515 20.43 7.58 8.47
CA ALA A 515 20.15 8.97 8.79
C ALA A 515 18.89 9.49 8.06
N ALA A 516 18.69 9.08 6.80
CA ALA A 516 17.51 9.45 6.03
C ALA A 516 16.22 8.89 6.65
N TYR A 517 16.22 7.63 7.09
CA TYR A 517 15.09 7.03 7.80
C TYR A 517 14.83 7.69 9.15
N ALA A 518 15.88 7.93 9.95
CA ALA A 518 15.77 8.61 11.24
C ALA A 518 15.15 10.00 11.07
N ARG A 519 15.62 10.73 10.06
CA ARG A 519 15.13 12.05 9.71
C ARG A 519 13.68 12.03 9.25
N ALA A 520 13.32 11.11 8.35
CA ALA A 520 11.96 10.97 7.86
C ALA A 520 10.97 10.66 9.01
N LEU A 521 11.33 9.74 9.90
CA LEU A 521 10.54 9.43 11.10
C LEU A 521 10.42 10.64 12.05
N ALA A 522 11.50 11.37 12.30
CA ALA A 522 11.46 12.57 13.13
C ALA A 522 10.51 13.63 12.55
N LEU A 523 10.58 13.85 11.23
CA LEU A 523 9.72 14.79 10.52
C LEU A 523 8.27 14.36 10.50
N LEU A 524 7.99 13.08 10.27
CA LEU A 524 6.62 12.61 10.31
C LEU A 524 6.04 12.66 11.75
N GLY A 525 6.88 12.56 12.78
CA GLY A 525 6.50 12.77 14.18
C GLY A 525 6.00 14.19 14.46
N TYR A 526 6.32 15.16 13.60
CA TYR A 526 5.64 16.45 13.61
C TYR A 526 4.20 16.31 13.18
N ALA A 527 3.92 15.71 12.01
CA ALA A 527 2.62 15.71 11.32
C ALA A 527 1.57 14.83 12.01
N LEU A 528 1.97 13.61 12.33
CA LEU A 528 1.08 12.60 12.85
C LEU A 528 1.32 12.44 14.34
N ASP A 529 0.26 12.15 15.08
CA ASP A 529 0.46 11.49 16.35
C ASP A 529 0.77 10.03 16.11
N ALA A 530 2.04 9.76 15.85
CA ALA A 530 2.56 8.43 16.09
C ALA A 530 2.75 8.14 17.59
N ALA A 531 2.42 9.07 18.50
CA ALA A 531 2.35 8.73 19.91
C ALA A 531 1.02 7.99 20.19
N ALA A 532 1.03 6.86 20.89
CA ALA A 532 1.97 6.53 21.94
C ALA A 532 2.70 5.21 21.71
N THR A 533 3.59 5.10 20.71
CA THR A 533 4.64 4.07 20.75
C THR A 533 6.00 4.70 21.09
N PRO A 534 6.48 4.55 22.34
CA PRO A 534 7.90 4.73 22.69
C PRO A 534 8.87 4.08 21.69
N GLN A 535 8.40 3.07 20.95
CA GLN A 535 9.12 2.39 19.89
C GLN A 535 9.59 3.34 18.79
N ALA A 536 8.83 4.35 18.37
CA ALA A 536 9.27 5.24 17.29
C ALA A 536 10.48 6.11 17.70
N LEU A 537 10.52 6.64 18.93
CA LEU A 537 11.71 7.33 19.43
C LEU A 537 12.87 6.38 19.66
N ALA A 538 12.59 5.17 20.17
CA ALA A 538 13.61 4.16 20.33
C ALA A 538 14.24 3.81 18.97
N LEU A 539 13.42 3.71 17.93
CA LEU A 539 13.84 3.43 16.56
C LEU A 539 14.66 4.58 15.97
N VAL A 540 14.21 5.83 16.12
CA VAL A 540 15.01 7.02 15.71
C VAL A 540 16.36 7.02 16.43
N ALA A 541 16.38 6.83 17.74
CA ALA A 541 17.62 6.81 18.52
C ALA A 541 18.54 5.64 18.11
N GLN A 542 17.99 4.45 17.84
CA GLN A 542 18.75 3.30 17.34
C GLN A 542 19.37 3.60 15.97
N LEU A 543 18.59 4.17 15.04
CA LEU A 543 19.09 4.55 13.71
C LEU A 543 20.19 5.62 13.80
N GLU A 544 20.06 6.62 14.68
CA GLU A 544 21.09 7.65 14.90
C GLU A 544 22.39 7.05 15.46
N VAL A 545 22.28 6.12 16.42
CA VAL A 545 23.45 5.41 16.98
C VAL A 545 24.13 4.56 15.92
N LEU A 546 23.35 3.78 15.14
CA LEU A 546 23.88 2.95 14.06
C LEU A 546 24.53 3.80 12.97
N SER A 547 23.88 4.89 12.55
CA SER A 547 24.42 5.83 11.56
C SER A 547 25.75 6.43 12.01
N ALA A 548 25.85 6.84 13.28
CA ALA A 548 27.10 7.39 13.84
C ALA A 548 28.21 6.33 13.95
N ALA A 549 27.88 5.09 14.29
CA ALA A 549 28.82 3.99 14.36
C ALA A 549 29.41 3.67 12.96
N GLU A 550 28.56 3.58 11.94
CA GLU A 550 28.96 3.33 10.56
C GLU A 550 29.82 4.47 9.99
N ALA A 551 29.43 5.73 10.23
CA ALA A 551 30.23 6.88 9.80
C ALA A 551 31.63 6.89 10.44
N SER A 552 31.75 6.40 11.68
CA SER A 552 33.04 6.28 12.38
C SER A 552 33.91 5.16 11.79
N LEU A 553 33.30 4.03 11.39
CA LEU A 553 34.00 2.93 10.71
C LEU A 553 34.53 3.38 9.34
N GLU A 554 33.73 4.12 8.57
CA GLU A 554 34.15 4.67 7.27
C GLU A 554 35.33 5.64 7.41
N ALA A 555 35.29 6.53 8.40
CA ALA A 555 36.38 7.45 8.69
C ALA A 555 37.67 6.73 9.15
N GLY A 556 37.53 5.63 9.92
CA GLY A 556 38.65 4.83 10.40
C GLY A 556 39.28 3.92 9.34
N GLY A 557 38.48 3.30 8.47
CA GLY A 557 38.94 2.43 7.38
C GLY A 557 39.79 3.17 6.34
N SER A 558 39.44 4.43 6.07
CA SER A 558 40.21 5.33 5.20
C SER A 558 41.63 5.62 5.69
N ALA A 559 41.93 5.48 6.99
CA ALA A 559 43.25 5.77 7.55
C ALA A 559 44.15 4.53 7.70
N GLY A 560 43.56 3.32 7.69
CA GLY A 560 44.28 2.06 7.93
C GLY A 560 44.68 1.28 6.67
N GLU A 561 43.96 1.43 5.55
CA GLU A 561 44.25 0.66 4.33
C GLU A 561 45.45 1.15 3.51
N ALA A 562 45.96 2.35 3.78
CA ALA A 562 47.12 2.90 3.05
C ALA A 562 48.49 2.32 3.48
N THR A 563 48.56 1.43 4.47
CA THR A 563 49.85 0.89 4.98
C THR A 563 49.91 -0.63 5.17
N LEU A 564 48.86 -1.38 4.83
CA LEU A 564 48.78 -2.82 5.14
C LEU A 564 48.40 -3.75 3.97
N PHE A 565 48.39 -3.26 2.73
CA PHE A 565 48.29 -4.10 1.52
C PHE A 565 49.59 -4.10 0.69
N GLY A 566 50.72 -4.30 1.38
CA GLY A 566 51.90 -4.90 0.78
C GLY A 566 51.98 -6.36 1.25
N ASP A 567 52.01 -7.30 0.31
CA ASP A 567 52.31 -8.72 0.51
C ASP A 567 51.24 -9.62 1.15
N LEU A 568 50.08 -9.78 0.50
CA LEU A 568 49.32 -11.03 0.61
C LEU A 568 48.92 -11.57 -0.77
N ASP A 569 49.31 -12.83 -0.98
CA ASP A 569 49.35 -13.60 -2.23
C ASP A 569 48.07 -13.57 -3.10
N ALA A 570 48.29 -13.42 -4.39
CA ALA A 570 47.29 -13.33 -5.46
C ALA A 570 46.84 -14.69 -6.04
N ASP A 571 47.05 -15.82 -5.36
CA ASP A 571 46.87 -17.17 -5.94
C ASP A 571 45.69 -17.98 -5.40
N MET A 572 44.62 -17.33 -4.93
CA MET A 572 43.43 -18.06 -4.45
C MET A 572 42.09 -17.48 -4.90
N PHE A 573 41.98 -17.13 -6.19
CA PHE A 573 40.68 -17.06 -6.88
C PHE A 573 40.82 -17.69 -8.26
N LEU A 574 40.15 -18.84 -8.45
CA LEU A 574 40.00 -19.47 -9.76
C LEU A 574 39.12 -18.59 -10.67
N PRO A 575 39.45 -18.46 -11.97
CA PRO A 575 38.67 -17.67 -12.92
C PRO A 575 37.44 -18.46 -13.37
N LEU A 576 36.26 -17.86 -13.22
CA LEU A 576 35.04 -18.29 -13.90
C LEU A 576 34.96 -17.54 -15.24
N GLU A 577 35.89 -17.87 -16.13
CA GLU A 577 35.75 -17.65 -17.57
C GLU A 577 35.55 -19.02 -18.22
N ALA A 578 34.34 -19.25 -18.72
CA ALA A 578 34.10 -20.28 -19.72
C ALA A 578 33.30 -19.63 -20.85
N GLU A 579 34.04 -19.28 -21.89
CA GLU A 579 33.57 -18.94 -23.21
C GLU A 579 32.57 -20.00 -23.71
N GLY A 580 31.38 -19.54 -24.07
CA GLY A 580 30.34 -20.32 -24.73
C GLY A 580 29.88 -19.58 -25.98
N GLN A 581 30.72 -19.55 -27.00
CA GLN A 581 30.37 -19.13 -28.36
C GLN A 581 29.24 -20.04 -28.90
N TRP A 582 28.06 -19.46 -29.13
CA TRP A 582 27.05 -20.04 -30.03
C TRP A 582 26.71 -19.04 -31.14
N PRO A 583 26.64 -19.47 -32.40
CA PRO A 583 26.58 -18.57 -33.55
C PRO A 583 25.15 -18.14 -33.82
N TRP A 584 24.94 -16.84 -33.98
CA TRP A 584 23.76 -16.31 -34.66
C TRP A 584 23.95 -16.50 -36.17
N PRO A 585 22.97 -17.05 -36.91
CA PRO A 585 23.03 -17.04 -38.35
C PRO A 585 22.66 -15.65 -38.88
N ASP A 586 23.45 -15.24 -39.87
CA ASP A 586 23.31 -14.08 -40.73
C ASP A 586 21.88 -14.01 -41.32
N MET A 587 21.15 -12.95 -41.00
CA MET A 587 19.84 -12.62 -41.58
C MET A 587 19.86 -11.18 -42.10
N ALA A 588 20.84 -10.88 -42.94
CA ALA A 588 20.65 -9.95 -44.03
C ALA A 588 20.06 -10.71 -45.23
N GLN A 589 19.05 -10.10 -45.85
CA GLN A 589 18.37 -10.44 -47.12
C GLN A 589 17.02 -11.18 -47.03
N LEU A 590 16.02 -10.48 -47.60
CA LEU A 590 14.66 -10.84 -48.04
C LEU A 590 13.59 -10.22 -47.14
N SER A 591 12.69 -9.36 -47.56
CA SER A 591 12.36 -8.78 -48.87
C SER A 591 11.25 -7.76 -48.58
N GLN A 592 11.31 -6.59 -49.21
CA GLN A 592 10.13 -5.73 -49.37
C GLN A 592 9.02 -6.52 -50.11
N PRO A 593 7.75 -6.12 -49.95
CA PRO A 593 7.21 -5.37 -51.08
C PRO A 593 6.38 -4.14 -50.69
N ASP A 594 6.45 -3.17 -51.60
CA ASP A 594 5.43 -2.17 -51.88
C ASP A 594 4.00 -2.70 -51.76
N MET A 595 3.10 -1.90 -51.19
CA MET A 595 1.82 -1.62 -51.86
C MET A 595 1.28 -0.24 -51.47
N THR A 596 1.28 0.60 -52.50
CA THR A 596 0.49 1.80 -52.74
C THR A 596 -1.01 1.65 -52.47
N LEU A 597 -1.62 2.76 -52.02
CA LEU A 597 -2.93 3.32 -52.40
C LEU A 597 -4.16 2.40 -52.44
N TYR A 598 -5.16 2.69 -51.61
CA TYR A 598 -6.55 2.81 -52.09
C TYR A 598 -7.38 3.77 -51.24
N SER A 599 -7.90 4.79 -51.93
CA SER A 599 -8.94 5.74 -51.55
C SER A 599 -10.36 5.20 -51.80
N GLY A 600 -11.34 5.63 -50.99
CA GLY A 600 -12.79 5.49 -51.23
C GLY A 600 -13.40 4.27 -50.55
N GLN A 601 -14.47 4.35 -49.75
CA GLN A 601 -15.66 5.22 -49.76
C GLN A 601 -16.10 5.64 -48.36
#